data_AF-B0K8X5-F1
#
_entry.id   AF-B0K8X5-F1
#
_cell.length_a   1.000
_cell.length_b   1.000
_cell.length_c   1.000
_cell.angle_alpha   90.00
_cell.angle_beta   90.00
_cell.angle_gamma   90.00
#
_symmetry.space_group_name_H-M   'P 1'
#
loop_
_entity.id
_entity.type
_entity.pdbx_description
1 polymer ?
#
loop_
_entity_poly.entity_id
_entity_poly.type
_entity_poly.pdbx_seq_one_letter_code
_entity_poly.pdbx_strand_id
1 'polypeptide(L)'
;MHFGYRVRDEISFYMIYNELNGLMDFDEAMDLEILQKILPRIHGSSISIKKILVELFKICSGNYEAKYEYEDMDVSDKMLKDMDNCVYPRSAEKIIYMVRRYEEDGFTSYWL
;
A
#
# COMPACT_ATOMS: atom_id res chain seq x y z
N MET A 1 -18.07 -5.63 11.76
CA MET A 1 -16.88 -4.76 11.56
C MET A 1 -15.65 -5.30 12.33
N HIS A 2 -15.31 -6.59 12.23
CA HIS A 2 -14.19 -7.21 12.98
C HIS A 2 -12.89 -7.40 12.16
N PHE A 3 -12.95 -7.12 10.86
CA PHE A 3 -11.88 -7.47 9.94
C PHE A 3 -10.59 -6.68 10.18
N GLY A 4 -10.71 -5.37 10.40
CA GLY A 4 -9.54 -4.51 10.67
C GLY A 4 -8.82 -4.86 11.97
N TYR A 5 -9.55 -5.24 13.03
CA TYR A 5 -8.95 -5.67 14.29
C TYR A 5 -8.13 -6.95 14.13
N ARG A 6 -8.64 -7.94 13.38
CA ARG A 6 -7.90 -9.17 13.10
C ARG A 6 -6.60 -8.88 12.33
N VAL A 7 -6.68 -8.08 11.27
CA VAL A 7 -5.49 -7.72 10.49
C VAL A 7 -4.47 -6.99 11.36
N ARG A 8 -4.90 -6.01 12.15
CA ARG A 8 -4.03 -5.31 13.10
C ARG A 8 -3.36 -6.28 14.08
N ASP A 9 -4.11 -7.21 14.66
CA ASP A 9 -3.57 -8.16 15.63
C ASP A 9 -2.56 -9.11 14.96
N GLU A 10 -2.84 -9.59 13.74
CA GLU A 10 -1.89 -10.40 12.96
C GLU A 10 -0.58 -9.64 12.68
N ILE A 11 -0.67 -8.38 12.21
CA ILE A 11 0.49 -7.52 11.98
C ILE A 11 1.26 -7.29 13.30
N SER A 12 0.54 -7.01 14.40
CA SER A 12 1.18 -6.77 15.70
C SER A 12 1.95 -8.01 16.18
N PHE A 13 1.36 -9.21 16.05
CA PHE A 13 2.05 -10.44 16.40
C PHE A 13 3.24 -10.70 15.50
N TYR A 14 3.10 -10.49 14.18
CA TYR A 14 4.21 -10.63 13.24
C TYR A 14 5.38 -9.73 13.63
N MET A 15 5.13 -8.46 13.92
CA MET A 15 6.16 -7.50 14.32
C MET A 15 6.81 -7.85 15.66
N ILE A 16 6.02 -8.30 16.66
CA ILE A 16 6.56 -8.76 17.95
C ILE A 16 7.50 -9.96 17.74
N TYR A 17 7.09 -10.95 16.94
CA TYR A 17 7.94 -12.11 16.68
C TYR A 17 9.17 -11.77 15.83
N ASN A 18 9.04 -10.83 14.89
CA ASN A 18 10.16 -10.31 14.12
C ASN A 18 11.23 -9.70 15.04
N GLU A 19 10.81 -8.83 15.97
CA GLU A 19 11.68 -8.17 16.95
C GLU A 19 12.33 -9.19 17.91
N LEU A 20 11.54 -10.11 18.46
CA LEU A 20 12.04 -11.11 19.42
C LEU A 20 13.10 -12.03 18.83
N ASN A 21 13.04 -12.29 17.52
CA ASN A 21 13.96 -13.20 16.83
C ASN A 21 14.99 -12.47 15.95
N GLY A 22 14.93 -11.13 15.86
CA GLY A 22 15.84 -10.33 15.03
C GLY A 22 15.87 -10.75 13.56
N LEU A 23 14.69 -11.02 12.96
CA LEU A 23 14.62 -11.61 11.61
C LEU A 23 14.87 -10.60 10.50
N MET A 24 14.20 -9.44 10.56
CA MET A 24 14.27 -8.36 9.59
C MET A 24 14.21 -7.01 10.31
N ASP A 25 14.64 -5.93 9.63
CA ASP A 25 14.42 -4.57 10.12
C ASP A 25 12.92 -4.26 10.17
N PHE A 26 12.53 -3.35 11.08
CA PHE A 26 11.12 -3.00 11.29
C PHE A 26 10.43 -2.60 9.98
N ASP A 27 11.07 -1.75 9.17
CA ASP A 27 10.46 -1.24 7.94
C ASP A 27 10.30 -2.34 6.87
N GLU A 28 11.26 -3.27 6.76
CA GLU A 28 11.13 -4.41 5.84
C GLU A 28 9.99 -5.34 6.27
N ALA A 29 9.91 -5.64 7.57
CA ALA A 29 8.85 -6.48 8.12
C ALA A 29 7.46 -5.82 7.96
N MET A 30 7.36 -4.51 8.19
CA MET A 30 6.12 -3.75 8.02
C MET A 30 5.71 -3.65 6.54
N ASP A 31 6.65 -3.43 5.63
CA ASP A 31 6.40 -3.43 4.18
C ASP A 31 5.78 -4.77 3.72
N LEU A 32 6.34 -5.89 4.18
CA LEU A 32 5.78 -7.22 3.90
C LEU A 32 4.35 -7.38 4.43
N GLU A 33 4.08 -6.91 5.65
CA GLU A 33 2.74 -6.98 6.25
C GLU A 33 1.71 -6.12 5.51
N ILE A 34 2.07 -4.90 5.09
CA ILE A 34 1.21 -4.04 4.26
C ILE A 34 0.92 -4.75 2.93
N LEU A 35 1.97 -5.27 2.28
CA LEU A 35 1.89 -5.97 1.00
C LEU A 35 0.98 -7.20 1.06
N GLN A 36 1.03 -8.00 2.13
CA GLN A 36 0.35 -9.31 2.19
C GLN A 36 -0.96 -9.32 2.99
N LYS A 37 -1.15 -8.39 3.93
CA LYS A 37 -2.36 -8.36 4.78
C LYS A 37 -3.32 -7.25 4.42
N ILE A 38 -2.81 -6.09 4.01
CA ILE A 38 -3.61 -4.90 3.72
C ILE A 38 -3.99 -4.85 2.24
N LEU A 39 -3.02 -4.83 1.33
CA LEU A 39 -3.27 -4.66 -0.10
C LEU A 39 -4.23 -5.70 -0.71
N PRO A 40 -4.17 -7.00 -0.35
CA PRO A 40 -5.09 -8.01 -0.90
C PRO A 40 -6.57 -7.79 -0.57
N ARG A 41 -6.86 -6.88 0.36
CA ARG A 41 -8.21 -6.53 0.80
C ARG A 41 -8.75 -5.30 0.09
N ILE A 42 -7.92 -4.60 -0.67
CA ILE A 42 -8.30 -3.42 -1.45
C ILE A 42 -8.53 -3.88 -2.89
N HIS A 43 -9.79 -3.84 -3.32
CA HIS A 43 -10.17 -4.17 -4.69
C HIS A 43 -11.52 -3.53 -5.03
N GLY A 44 -11.78 -3.35 -6.31
CA GLY A 44 -13.06 -2.84 -6.80
C GLY A 44 -12.91 -1.79 -7.91
N SER A 45 -14.07 -1.30 -8.34
CA SER A 45 -14.23 -0.29 -9.39
C SER A 45 -14.78 1.05 -8.89
N SER A 46 -14.92 1.22 -7.57
CA SER A 46 -15.34 2.49 -6.99
C SER A 46 -14.14 3.45 -6.93
N ILE A 47 -14.38 4.74 -7.18
CA ILE A 47 -13.35 5.78 -7.07
C ILE A 47 -12.74 5.88 -5.66
N SER A 48 -13.49 5.45 -4.64
CA SER A 48 -12.97 5.33 -3.28
C SER A 48 -11.79 4.35 -3.19
N ILE A 49 -11.70 3.33 -4.06
CA ILE A 49 -10.56 2.42 -4.12
C ILE A 49 -9.30 3.16 -4.60
N LYS A 50 -9.40 3.93 -5.69
CA LYS A 50 -8.28 4.76 -6.17
C LYS A 50 -7.81 5.72 -5.08
N LYS A 51 -8.76 6.40 -4.41
CA LYS A 51 -8.46 7.29 -3.28
C LYS A 51 -7.71 6.58 -2.15
N ILE A 52 -8.19 5.41 -1.71
CA ILE A 52 -7.54 4.64 -0.64
C ILE A 52 -6.11 4.23 -1.05
N LEU A 53 -5.91 3.80 -2.29
CA LEU A 53 -4.59 3.43 -2.79
C LEU A 53 -3.63 4.63 -2.81
N VAL A 54 -4.10 5.80 -3.26
CA VAL A 54 -3.30 7.04 -3.27
C VAL A 54 -2.91 7.48 -1.86
N GLU A 55 -3.84 7.41 -0.90
CA GLU A 55 -3.54 7.72 0.51
C GLU A 55 -2.58 6.70 1.13
N LEU A 56 -2.72 5.42 0.80
CA LEU A 56 -1.80 4.38 1.28
C LEU A 56 -0.40 4.54 0.67
N PHE A 57 -0.30 5.01 -0.58
CA PHE A 57 0.99 5.34 -1.19
C PHE A 57 1.73 6.43 -0.42
N LYS A 58 1.04 7.49 0.03
CA LYS A 58 1.66 8.56 0.86
C LYS A 58 2.29 8.03 2.14
N ILE A 59 1.67 7.00 2.74
CA ILE A 59 2.22 6.30 3.91
C ILE A 59 3.47 5.51 3.49
N CYS A 60 3.40 4.76 2.40
CA CYS A 60 4.49 3.92 1.91
C CYS A 60 5.70 4.73 1.41
N SER A 61 5.48 5.93 0.88
CA SER A 61 6.54 6.83 0.46
C SER A 61 7.22 7.56 1.62
N GLY A 62 6.64 7.52 2.82
CA GLY A 62 7.08 8.33 3.95
C GLY A 62 6.82 9.83 3.79
N ASN A 63 6.13 10.24 2.72
CA ASN A 63 5.84 11.63 2.39
C ASN A 63 4.32 11.90 2.48
N TYR A 64 3.86 12.11 3.72
CA TYR A 64 2.44 12.37 4.02
C TYR A 64 1.91 13.67 3.42
N GLU A 65 2.80 14.65 3.16
CA GLU A 65 2.44 15.95 2.58
C GLU A 65 2.51 15.95 1.04
N ALA A 66 2.92 14.85 0.42
CA ALA A 66 2.98 14.73 -1.03
C ALA A 66 1.60 14.96 -1.65
N LYS A 67 1.56 15.86 -2.65
CA LYS A 67 0.34 16.22 -3.37
C LYS A 67 0.08 15.23 -4.51
N TYR A 68 -0.21 13.98 -4.14
CA TYR A 68 -0.87 13.04 -5.04
C TYR A 68 -2.38 13.19 -4.87
N GLU A 69 -3.05 13.62 -5.93
CA GLU A 69 -4.50 13.76 -5.99
C GLU A 69 -5.09 12.59 -6.78
N TYR A 70 -6.09 11.90 -6.24
CA TYR A 70 -6.64 10.71 -6.90
C TYR A 70 -7.46 11.07 -8.15
N GLU A 71 -7.91 12.32 -8.26
CA GLU A 71 -8.57 12.87 -9.44
C GLU A 71 -7.63 13.02 -10.65
N ASP A 72 -6.32 13.09 -10.43
CA ASP A 72 -5.35 13.16 -11.52
C ASP A 72 -5.40 11.88 -12.36
N MET A 73 -5.48 12.01 -13.68
CA MET A 73 -5.52 10.86 -14.59
C MET A 73 -4.18 10.11 -14.71
N ASP A 74 -3.08 10.76 -14.33
CA ASP A 74 -1.71 10.26 -14.44
C ASP A 74 -1.02 10.12 -13.07
N VAL A 75 -1.80 9.90 -12.00
CA VAL A 75 -1.25 9.90 -10.64
C VAL A 75 -0.26 8.75 -10.45
N SER A 76 -0.45 7.61 -11.13
CA SER A 76 0.50 6.49 -11.08
C SER A 76 1.88 6.87 -11.61
N ASP A 77 1.95 7.71 -12.65
CA ASP A 77 3.22 8.14 -13.26
C ASP A 77 3.96 9.12 -12.35
N LYS A 78 3.23 9.93 -11.58
CA LYS A 78 3.82 10.81 -10.56
C LYS A 78 4.38 9.97 -9.41
N MET A 79 3.62 9.00 -8.91
CA MET A 79 4.06 8.08 -7.86
C MET A 79 5.32 7.30 -8.27
N LEU A 80 5.38 6.81 -9.51
CA LEU A 80 6.53 6.06 -10.02
C LEU A 80 7.83 6.86 -10.01
N LYS A 81 7.78 8.19 -10.17
CA LYS A 81 8.97 9.06 -10.11
C LYS A 81 9.56 9.17 -8.71
N ASP A 82 8.75 8.95 -7.68
CA ASP A 82 9.16 9.07 -6.28
C ASP A 82 9.46 7.69 -5.64
N MET A 83 9.54 6.65 -6.46
CA MET A 83 9.68 5.26 -6.01
C MET A 83 10.98 4.99 -5.25
N ASP A 84 12.08 5.60 -5.66
CA ASP A 84 13.43 5.32 -5.14
C ASP A 84 13.61 5.69 -3.65
N ASN A 85 12.72 6.50 -3.08
CA ASN A 85 12.81 7.00 -1.71
C ASN A 85 11.70 6.47 -0.80
N CYS A 86 10.99 5.42 -1.20
CA CYS A 86 9.89 4.89 -0.40
C CYS A 86 10.38 4.14 0.84
N VAL A 87 9.70 4.36 1.98
CA VAL A 87 9.92 3.63 3.23
C VAL A 87 9.47 2.18 3.11
N TYR A 88 8.36 1.94 2.40
CA TYR A 88 7.79 0.61 2.13
C TYR A 88 7.76 0.34 0.62
N PRO A 89 8.92 0.03 0.01
CA PRO A 89 9.06 -0.02 -1.44
C PRO A 89 8.23 -1.14 -2.10
N ARG A 90 8.13 -2.35 -1.52
CA ARG A 90 7.38 -3.44 -2.16
C ARG A 90 5.88 -3.13 -2.19
N SER A 91 5.37 -2.53 -1.12
CA SER A 91 3.98 -2.06 -1.05
C SER A 91 3.74 -0.89 -1.99
N ALA A 92 4.66 0.09 -2.04
CA ALA A 92 4.56 1.23 -2.94
C ALA A 92 4.48 0.79 -4.41
N GLU A 93 5.33 -0.16 -4.83
CA GLU A 93 5.36 -0.69 -6.20
C GLU A 93 4.01 -1.33 -6.55
N LYS A 94 3.50 -2.17 -5.65
CA LYS A 94 2.22 -2.84 -5.87
C LYS A 94 1.05 -1.87 -5.90
N ILE A 95 1.10 -0.80 -5.09
CA ILE A 95 0.09 0.26 -5.12
C ILE A 95 0.12 1.00 -6.46
N ILE A 96 1.29 1.40 -6.96
CA ILE A 96 1.43 2.05 -8.27
C ILE A 96 0.81 1.18 -9.35
N TYR A 97 1.14 -0.12 -9.35
CA TYR A 97 0.55 -1.08 -10.28
C TYR A 97 -0.99 -1.11 -10.19
N MET A 98 -1.53 -1.19 -8.97
CA MET A 98 -2.98 -1.24 -8.75
C MET A 98 -3.68 0.06 -9.16
N VAL A 99 -3.08 1.23 -8.93
CA VAL A 99 -3.60 2.53 -9.36
C VAL A 99 -3.60 2.63 -10.87
N ARG A 100 -2.49 2.25 -11.53
CA ARG A 100 -2.40 2.25 -12.99
C ARG A 100 -3.45 1.36 -13.63
N ARG A 101 -3.67 0.15 -13.10
CA ARG A 101 -4.75 -0.75 -13.55
C ARG A 101 -6.13 -0.13 -13.39
N TYR A 102 -6.37 0.55 -12.27
CA TYR A 102 -7.61 1.28 -12.06
C TYR A 102 -7.80 2.39 -13.10
N GLU A 103 -6.74 3.14 -13.44
CA GLU A 103 -6.78 4.21 -14.44
C GLU A 103 -7.02 3.66 -15.86
N GLU A 104 -6.44 2.51 -16.21
CA GLU A 104 -6.60 1.87 -17.52
C GLU A 104 -7.97 1.17 -17.68
N ASP A 105 -8.43 0.44 -16.66
CA ASP A 105 -9.56 -0.50 -16.77
C ASP A 105 -10.79 -0.12 -15.93
N GLY A 106 -10.68 0.89 -15.06
CA GLY A 106 -11.73 1.27 -14.11
C GLY A 106 -11.97 0.27 -12.97
N PHE A 107 -11.11 -0.74 -12.84
CA PHE A 107 -11.14 -1.75 -11.78
C PHE A 107 -9.71 -2.13 -11.39
N THR A 108 -9.51 -2.46 -10.11
CA THR A 108 -8.24 -3.01 -9.65
C THR A 108 -8.42 -4.08 -8.60
N SER A 109 -7.49 -5.01 -8.54
CA SER A 109 -7.37 -5.97 -7.45
C SER A 109 -5.92 -6.39 -7.30
N TYR A 110 -5.57 -6.86 -6.11
CA TYR A 110 -4.21 -7.31 -5.83
C TYR A 110 -3.76 -8.50 -6.69
N TRP A 111 -4.69 -9.38 -7.08
CA TRP A 111 -4.40 -10.66 -7.74
C TRP A 111 -4.43 -10.59 -9.27
N LEU A 112 -4.93 -9.48 -9.83
CA LEU A 112 -4.94 -9.26 -11.27
C LEU A 112 -3.59 -8.76 -11.75
#